data_AF-A0A938CEX9-F1
#
_entry.id   AF-A0A938CEX9-F1
#
_cell.length_a   1.000
_cell.length_b   1.000
_cell.length_c   1.000
_cell.angle_alpha   90.00
_cell.angle_beta   90.00
_cell.angle_gamma   90.00
#
_symmetry.space_group_name_H-M   'P 1'
#
loop_
_entity.id
_entity.type
_entity.pdbx_description
1 polymer ?
#
loop_
_entity_poly.entity_id
_entity_poly.type
_entity_poly.pdbx_seq_one_letter_code
_entity_poly.pdbx_strand_id
1 'polypeptide(L)'
;MPTSRADALATLNGILERLRSDRSTAARTDAAGHVGTLFSTIELSQAERAIALTILEQLVGDVETEVRSALADQVRHCDFLPGVLARRIADDIDEIAVPFIGASGALADDDLLAIIGAGNKAKQVAVAGRQHVSEPISAALADTGNRDVIATLLGNDGAAISDAAYRRIMDDFGRDDGVKGLIVERQALPLGVIERLIQLVSDALRDRLIQRH
;
A
#
# COMPACT_ATOMS: atom_id res chain seq x y z
N MET A 1 2.53 27.56 -14.09
CA MET A 1 3.33 28.11 -12.97
C MET A 1 3.12 29.62 -12.98
N PRO A 2 2.14 30.11 -12.21
CA PRO A 2 2.31 30.30 -10.76
C PRO A 2 1.06 29.88 -9.95
N THR A 3 1.22 29.25 -8.79
CA THR A 3 0.14 29.15 -7.79
C THR A 3 0.58 30.00 -6.62
N SER A 4 0.01 31.20 -6.49
CA SER A 4 0.37 32.08 -5.39
C SER A 4 -0.24 31.52 -4.10
N ARG A 5 0.44 31.73 -2.98
CA ARG A 5 -0.06 31.35 -1.65
C ARG A 5 -1.41 31.98 -1.30
N ALA A 6 -1.82 33.06 -1.97
CA ALA A 6 -3.12 33.69 -1.77
C ALA A 6 -4.28 32.91 -2.42
N ASP A 7 -3.98 31.97 -3.33
CA ASP A 7 -5.00 31.24 -4.10
C ASP A 7 -5.54 30.01 -3.35
N ALA A 8 -4.72 29.34 -2.53
CA ALA A 8 -5.10 28.07 -1.88
C ALA A 8 -6.27 28.22 -0.90
N LEU A 9 -6.25 29.21 -0.02
CA LEU A 9 -7.36 29.49 0.91
C LEU A 9 -8.66 29.83 0.16
N ALA A 10 -8.58 30.62 -0.92
CA ALA A 10 -9.73 30.95 -1.75
C ALA A 10 -10.31 29.71 -2.43
N THR A 11 -9.45 28.82 -2.96
CA THR A 11 -9.88 27.55 -3.54
C THR A 11 -10.55 26.64 -2.52
N LEU A 12 -9.97 26.48 -1.32
CA LEU A 12 -10.54 25.66 -0.25
C LEU A 12 -11.91 26.16 0.20
N ASN A 13 -12.07 27.47 0.36
CA ASN A 13 -13.38 28.07 0.66
C ASN A 13 -14.37 27.88 -0.50
N GLY A 14 -13.91 28.00 -1.75
CA GLY A 14 -14.73 27.69 -2.93
C GLY A 14 -15.22 26.25 -2.97
N ILE A 15 -14.37 25.29 -2.58
CA ILE A 15 -14.74 23.87 -2.45
C ILE A 15 -15.83 23.70 -1.39
N LEU A 16 -15.68 24.31 -0.20
CA LEU A 16 -16.69 24.24 0.85
C LEU A 16 -18.05 24.81 0.42
N GLU A 17 -18.06 25.98 -0.23
CA GLU A 17 -19.30 26.59 -0.72
C GLU A 17 -19.96 25.75 -1.83
N ARG A 18 -19.15 25.15 -2.71
CA ARG A 18 -19.66 24.21 -3.72
C ARG A 18 -20.28 22.97 -3.07
N LEU A 19 -19.62 22.36 -2.08
CA LEU A 19 -20.16 21.21 -1.34
C LEU A 19 -21.46 21.54 -0.59
N ARG A 20 -21.64 22.80 -0.18
CA ARG A 20 -22.87 23.28 0.48
C ARG A 20 -24.01 23.49 -0.51
N SER A 21 -23.71 24.07 -1.67
CA SER A 21 -24.70 24.47 -2.66
C SER A 21 -25.10 23.34 -3.61
N ASP A 22 -24.18 22.45 -3.96
CA ASP A 22 -24.39 21.31 -4.84
C ASP A 22 -24.04 20.00 -4.12
N ARG A 23 -25.08 19.23 -3.79
CA ARG A 23 -24.94 17.94 -3.11
C ARG A 23 -24.86 16.76 -4.07
N SER A 24 -24.72 17.00 -5.37
CA SER A 24 -24.55 15.93 -6.36
C SER A 24 -23.27 15.14 -6.12
N THR A 25 -23.29 13.85 -6.46
CA THR A 25 -22.09 13.00 -6.44
C THR A 25 -20.96 13.62 -7.26
N ALA A 26 -21.28 14.16 -8.44
CA ALA A 26 -20.30 14.81 -9.31
C ALA A 26 -19.58 16.00 -8.64
N ALA A 27 -20.30 16.86 -7.90
CA ALA A 27 -19.68 17.96 -7.17
C ALA A 27 -18.78 17.48 -6.04
N ARG A 28 -19.15 16.40 -5.34
CA ARG A 28 -18.34 15.82 -4.26
C ARG A 28 -17.10 15.09 -4.78
N THR A 29 -17.22 14.40 -5.91
CA THR A 29 -16.08 13.79 -6.62
C THR A 29 -15.10 14.85 -7.11
N ASP A 30 -15.59 15.93 -7.70
CA ASP A 30 -14.75 17.07 -8.12
C ASP A 30 -14.04 17.72 -6.92
N ALA A 31 -14.76 17.90 -5.81
CA ALA A 31 -14.19 18.40 -4.56
C ALA A 31 -13.07 17.48 -4.02
N ALA A 32 -13.28 16.16 -4.03
CA ALA A 32 -12.27 15.16 -3.65
C ALA A 32 -11.01 15.28 -4.52
N GLY A 33 -11.21 15.43 -5.83
CA GLY A 33 -10.17 15.72 -6.83
C GLY A 33 -9.32 16.93 -6.45
N HIS A 34 -9.97 18.07 -6.28
CA HIS A 34 -9.31 19.35 -6.01
C HIS A 34 -8.64 19.40 -4.64
N VAL A 35 -9.34 18.98 -3.56
CA VAL A 35 -8.77 19.04 -2.21
C VAL A 35 -7.62 18.06 -2.06
N GLY A 36 -7.72 16.85 -2.62
CA GLY A 36 -6.64 15.87 -2.59
C GLY A 36 -5.40 16.37 -3.33
N THR A 37 -5.59 16.97 -4.51
CA THR A 37 -4.49 17.60 -5.27
C THR A 37 -3.84 18.72 -4.47
N LEU A 38 -4.63 19.66 -3.94
CA LEU A 38 -4.10 20.79 -3.16
C LEU A 38 -3.33 20.30 -1.93
N PHE A 39 -3.91 19.34 -1.21
CA PHE A 39 -3.30 18.79 -0.01
C PHE A 39 -1.98 18.10 -0.33
N SER A 40 -1.91 17.32 -1.42
CA SER A 40 -0.70 16.55 -1.79
C SER A 40 0.41 17.37 -2.44
N THR A 41 0.11 18.50 -3.08
CA THR A 41 1.06 19.20 -3.97
C THR A 41 1.56 20.56 -3.45
N ILE A 42 0.82 21.20 -2.54
CA ILE A 42 1.14 22.55 -2.07
C ILE A 42 1.41 22.52 -0.56
N GLU A 43 2.42 23.27 -0.14
CA GLU A 43 2.68 23.49 1.28
C GLU A 43 1.63 24.45 1.87
N LEU A 44 0.61 23.87 2.50
CA LEU A 44 -0.49 24.60 3.11
C LEU A 44 -0.06 25.24 4.45
N SER A 45 -0.50 26.47 4.69
CA SER A 45 -0.43 27.05 6.04
C SER A 45 -1.28 26.25 7.03
N GLN A 46 -1.07 26.45 8.33
CA GLN A 46 -1.84 25.75 9.37
C GLN A 46 -3.36 25.93 9.21
N ALA A 47 -3.82 27.13 8.85
CA ALA A 47 -5.24 27.42 8.65
C ALA A 47 -5.80 26.71 7.39
N GLU A 48 -5.07 26.76 6.28
CA GLU A 48 -5.45 26.07 5.04
C GLU A 48 -5.46 24.56 5.22
N ARG A 49 -4.45 24.03 5.91
CA ARG A 49 -4.36 22.60 6.24
C ARG A 49 -5.54 22.16 7.10
N ALA A 50 -5.94 22.97 8.09
CA ALA A 50 -7.11 22.66 8.91
C ALA A 50 -8.39 22.56 8.06
N ILE A 51 -8.61 23.50 7.15
CA ILE A 51 -9.77 23.50 6.25
C ILE A 51 -9.74 22.28 5.31
N ALA A 52 -8.59 22.03 4.68
CA ALA A 52 -8.43 20.89 3.79
C ALA A 52 -8.69 19.57 4.53
N LEU A 53 -8.20 19.41 5.76
CA LEU A 53 -8.46 18.24 6.59
C LEU A 53 -9.95 18.07 6.90
N THR A 54 -10.67 19.16 7.23
CA THR A 54 -12.12 19.08 7.45
C THR A 54 -12.86 18.57 6.21
N ILE A 55 -12.46 19.04 5.02
CA ILE A 55 -13.05 18.58 3.75
C ILE A 55 -12.70 17.09 3.53
N LEU A 56 -11.43 16.71 3.71
CA LEU A 56 -10.99 15.32 3.55
C LEU A 56 -11.73 14.38 4.51
N GLU A 57 -11.89 14.76 5.78
CA GLU A 57 -12.60 13.98 6.80
C GLU A 57 -14.06 13.71 6.43
N GLN A 58 -14.72 14.72 5.84
CA GLN A 58 -16.08 14.60 5.32
C GLN A 58 -16.12 13.65 4.12
N LEU A 59 -15.23 13.80 3.15
CA LEU A 59 -15.24 13.04 1.89
C LEU A 59 -14.78 11.58 2.06
N VAL A 60 -13.87 11.28 3.01
CA VAL A 60 -13.53 9.89 3.38
C VAL A 60 -14.76 9.16 3.94
N GLY A 61 -15.70 9.88 4.55
CA GLY A 61 -16.95 9.32 5.07
C GLY A 61 -18.13 9.36 4.11
N ASP A 62 -17.92 9.68 2.83
CA ASP A 62 -19.03 9.84 1.89
C ASP A 62 -19.79 8.52 1.68
N VAL A 63 -21.10 8.62 1.47
CA VAL A 63 -21.94 7.45 1.21
C VAL A 63 -21.65 6.83 -0.16
N GLU A 64 -21.25 7.65 -1.13
CA GLU A 64 -20.98 7.22 -2.49
C GLU A 64 -19.54 6.70 -2.62
N THR A 65 -19.41 5.44 -3.06
CA THR A 65 -18.11 4.81 -3.31
C THR A 65 -17.27 5.58 -4.33
N GLU A 66 -17.90 6.19 -5.34
CA GLU A 66 -17.21 6.99 -6.35
C GLU A 66 -16.44 8.17 -5.74
N VAL A 67 -17.04 8.85 -4.75
CA VAL A 67 -16.41 9.99 -4.07
C VAL A 67 -15.23 9.51 -3.21
N ARG A 68 -15.43 8.44 -2.43
CA ARG A 68 -14.38 7.88 -1.57
C ARG A 68 -13.20 7.35 -2.39
N SER A 69 -13.49 6.70 -3.52
CA SER A 69 -12.49 6.20 -4.48
C SER A 69 -11.68 7.34 -5.09
N ALA A 70 -12.36 8.37 -5.62
CA ALA A 70 -11.70 9.54 -6.18
C ALA A 70 -10.79 10.22 -5.15
N LEU A 71 -11.23 10.31 -3.90
CA LEU A 71 -10.42 10.86 -2.83
C LEU A 71 -9.17 10.02 -2.55
N ALA A 72 -9.35 8.71 -2.33
CA ALA A 72 -8.27 7.79 -2.05
C ALA A 72 -7.19 7.85 -3.13
N ASP A 73 -7.60 7.89 -4.41
CA ASP A 73 -6.68 8.00 -5.54
C ASP A 73 -5.86 9.30 -5.53
N GLN A 74 -6.44 10.43 -5.13
CA GLN A 74 -5.69 11.70 -5.06
C GLN A 74 -4.69 11.77 -3.91
N VAL A 75 -4.98 11.09 -2.79
CA VAL A 75 -4.16 11.17 -1.58
C VAL A 75 -3.25 9.96 -1.37
N ARG A 76 -3.32 8.93 -2.23
CA ARG A 76 -2.50 7.71 -2.06
C ARG A 76 -1.00 7.93 -2.14
N HIS A 77 -0.51 9.02 -2.71
CA HIS A 77 0.92 9.37 -2.74
C HIS A 77 1.27 10.51 -1.77
N CYS A 78 0.37 10.86 -0.86
CA CYS A 78 0.56 11.91 0.13
C CYS A 78 1.18 11.34 1.41
N ASP A 79 2.50 11.44 1.56
CA ASP A 79 3.22 10.87 2.71
C ASP A 79 2.88 11.55 4.06
N PHE A 80 2.36 12.78 4.01
CA PHE A 80 1.98 13.55 5.21
C PHE A 80 0.46 13.53 5.48
N LEU A 81 -0.27 12.61 4.86
CA LEU A 81 -1.67 12.35 5.19
C LEU A 81 -1.76 11.91 6.67
N PRO A 82 -2.68 12.46 7.47
CA PRO A 82 -2.85 12.03 8.85
C PRO A 82 -3.16 10.53 8.91
N GLY A 83 -2.46 9.80 9.79
CA GLY A 83 -2.64 8.34 9.91
C GLY A 83 -4.07 7.90 10.19
N VAL A 84 -4.89 8.74 10.86
CA VAL A 84 -6.33 8.46 11.05
C VAL A 84 -7.08 8.40 9.72
N LEU A 85 -6.78 9.30 8.77
CA LEU A 85 -7.38 9.27 7.44
C LEU A 85 -6.84 8.12 6.60
N ALA A 86 -5.52 7.88 6.66
CA ALA A 86 -4.90 6.77 5.95
C ALA A 86 -5.50 5.41 6.36
N ARG A 87 -5.67 5.18 7.67
CA ARG A 87 -6.35 3.98 8.19
C ARG A 87 -7.80 3.88 7.73
N ARG A 88 -8.58 4.96 7.79
CA ARG A 88 -9.97 4.94 7.32
C ARG A 88 -10.09 4.54 5.85
N ILE A 89 -9.18 4.98 4.99
CA ILE A 89 -9.14 4.59 3.57
C ILE A 89 -8.70 3.13 3.44
N ALA A 90 -7.68 2.70 4.18
CA ALA A 90 -7.19 1.31 4.17
C ALA A 90 -8.23 0.30 4.72
N ASP A 91 -9.14 0.74 5.59
CA ASP A 91 -10.22 -0.07 6.15
C ASP A 91 -11.47 -0.13 5.26
N ASP A 92 -11.56 0.68 4.20
CA ASP A 92 -12.67 0.68 3.25
C ASP A 92 -12.74 -0.64 2.44
N ILE A 93 -13.70 -0.74 1.52
CA ILE A 93 -13.84 -1.87 0.59
C ILE A 93 -12.57 -2.06 -0.26
N ASP A 94 -12.37 -3.27 -0.75
CA ASP A 94 -11.12 -3.66 -1.44
C ASP A 94 -10.84 -2.79 -2.67
N GLU A 95 -11.87 -2.37 -3.40
CA GLU A 95 -11.76 -1.50 -4.57
C GLU A 95 -11.08 -0.16 -4.26
N ILE A 96 -11.20 0.35 -3.03
CA ILE A 96 -10.61 1.61 -2.58
C ILE A 96 -9.32 1.34 -1.80
N ALA A 97 -9.36 0.37 -0.88
CA ALA A 97 -8.28 0.11 0.04
C ALA A 97 -7.03 -0.47 -0.65
N VAL A 98 -7.19 -1.42 -1.57
CA VAL A 98 -6.08 -2.11 -2.24
C VAL A 98 -5.16 -1.14 -3.00
N PRO A 99 -5.65 -0.26 -3.90
CA PRO A 99 -4.78 0.68 -4.59
C PRO A 99 -4.12 1.69 -3.64
N PHE A 100 -4.82 2.09 -2.58
CA PHE A 100 -4.27 3.00 -1.57
C PHE A 100 -3.14 2.33 -0.76
N ILE A 101 -3.36 1.12 -0.25
CA ILE A 101 -2.38 0.36 0.55
C ILE A 101 -1.12 0.06 -0.25
N GLY A 102 -1.24 -0.28 -1.53
CA GLY A 102 -0.08 -0.57 -2.38
C GLY A 102 0.82 0.65 -2.64
N ALA A 103 0.26 1.86 -2.58
CA ALA A 103 0.95 3.09 -2.99
C ALA A 103 1.33 4.02 -1.81
N SER A 104 0.61 3.95 -0.69
CA SER A 104 0.69 4.99 0.35
C SER A 104 1.88 4.86 1.30
N GLY A 105 2.70 5.91 1.35
CA GLY A 105 3.73 6.11 2.38
C GLY A 105 3.19 6.57 3.73
N ALA A 106 1.91 6.92 3.83
CA ALA A 106 1.29 7.41 5.07
C ALA A 106 0.89 6.31 6.06
N LEU A 107 0.98 5.03 5.66
CA LEU A 107 0.73 3.88 6.53
C LEU A 107 2.04 3.47 7.21
N ALA A 108 2.05 3.50 8.54
CA ALA A 108 3.17 3.02 9.33
C ALA A 108 3.17 1.48 9.40
N ASP A 109 4.29 0.88 9.80
CA ASP A 109 4.41 -0.57 9.95
C ASP A 109 3.32 -1.15 10.88
N ASP A 110 2.96 -0.47 11.96
CA ASP A 110 1.86 -0.90 12.84
C ASP A 110 0.50 -0.95 12.12
N ASP A 111 0.25 0.00 11.20
CA ASP A 111 -0.97 0.00 10.38
C ASP A 111 -0.95 -1.18 9.39
N LEU A 112 0.20 -1.45 8.77
CA LEU A 112 0.38 -2.58 7.84
C LEU A 112 0.24 -3.93 8.56
N LEU A 113 0.78 -4.07 9.78
CA LEU A 113 0.60 -5.26 10.62
C LEU A 113 -0.88 -5.48 10.97
N ALA A 114 -1.61 -4.42 11.30
CA ALA A 114 -3.04 -4.51 11.56
C ALA A 114 -3.82 -4.98 10.32
N ILE A 115 -3.49 -4.44 9.13
CA ILE A 115 -4.08 -4.86 7.85
C ILE A 115 -3.80 -6.34 7.58
N ILE A 116 -2.57 -6.81 7.82
CA ILE A 116 -2.21 -8.22 7.65
C ILE A 116 -3.00 -9.09 8.63
N GLY A 117 -3.06 -8.70 9.90
CA GLY A 117 -3.76 -9.42 10.97
C GLY A 117 -5.27 -9.51 10.76
N ALA A 118 -5.87 -8.55 10.05
CA ALA A 118 -7.30 -8.58 9.70
C ALA A 118 -7.67 -9.70 8.71
N GLY A 119 -6.69 -10.30 8.01
CA GLY A 119 -6.90 -11.52 7.22
C GLY A 119 -7.51 -11.30 5.83
N ASN A 120 -7.68 -10.06 5.37
CA ASN A 120 -8.13 -9.81 4.00
C ASN A 120 -7.00 -10.08 3.00
N LYS A 121 -7.17 -11.12 2.18
CA LYS A 121 -6.18 -11.56 1.19
C LYS A 121 -5.80 -10.47 0.18
N ALA A 122 -6.76 -9.72 -0.35
CA ALA A 122 -6.49 -8.70 -1.36
C ALA A 122 -5.61 -7.57 -0.78
N LYS A 123 -5.92 -7.16 0.45
CA LYS A 123 -5.13 -6.16 1.19
C LYS A 123 -3.74 -6.69 1.56
N GLN A 124 -3.62 -7.94 2.00
CA GLN A 124 -2.31 -8.57 2.26
C GLN A 124 -1.42 -8.62 1.01
N VAL A 125 -1.99 -8.97 -0.15
CA VAL A 125 -1.28 -8.91 -1.44
C VAL A 125 -0.84 -7.49 -1.77
N ALA A 126 -1.69 -6.48 -1.49
CA ALA A 126 -1.32 -5.08 -1.67
C ALA A 126 -0.14 -4.69 -0.78
N VAL A 127 -0.11 -5.12 0.48
CA VAL A 127 1.02 -4.89 1.38
C VAL A 127 2.29 -5.57 0.87
N ALA A 128 2.19 -6.84 0.45
CA ALA A 128 3.32 -7.61 -0.08
C ALA A 128 3.93 -7.01 -1.36
N GLY A 129 3.11 -6.32 -2.17
CA GLY A 129 3.50 -5.68 -3.42
C GLY A 129 4.03 -4.24 -3.30
N ARG A 130 4.10 -3.67 -2.09
CA ARG A 130 4.63 -2.31 -1.88
C ARG A 130 6.09 -2.22 -2.33
N GLN A 131 6.52 -1.06 -2.83
CA GLN A 131 7.90 -0.85 -3.31
C GLN A 131 8.98 -1.26 -2.29
N HIS A 132 8.71 -1.01 -1.01
CA HIS A 132 9.54 -1.49 0.08
C HIS A 132 8.66 -2.19 1.12
N VAL A 133 9.11 -3.37 1.55
CA VAL A 133 8.48 -4.15 2.62
C VAL A 133 9.57 -4.45 3.66
N SER A 134 9.36 -3.96 4.88
CA SER A 134 10.31 -4.13 5.97
C SER A 134 10.33 -5.59 6.46
N GLU A 135 11.40 -5.98 7.15
CA GLU A 135 11.56 -7.35 7.66
C GLU A 135 10.42 -7.80 8.59
N PRO A 136 9.90 -6.96 9.53
CA PRO A 136 8.75 -7.32 10.35
C PRO A 136 7.49 -7.60 9.53
N ILE A 137 7.24 -6.79 8.49
CA ILE A 137 6.08 -6.95 7.61
C ILE A 137 6.23 -8.22 6.75
N SER A 138 7.41 -8.46 6.18
CA SER A 138 7.70 -9.70 5.44
C SER A 138 7.49 -10.94 6.31
N ALA A 139 7.90 -10.90 7.58
CA ALA A 139 7.67 -12.01 8.50
C ALA A 139 6.17 -12.24 8.77
N ALA A 140 5.41 -11.17 9.01
CA ALA A 140 3.97 -11.27 9.21
C ALA A 140 3.24 -11.79 7.96
N LEU A 141 3.66 -11.37 6.76
CA LEU A 141 3.15 -11.87 5.49
C LEU A 141 3.50 -13.35 5.28
N ALA A 142 4.72 -13.75 5.65
CA ALA A 142 5.16 -15.16 5.59
C ALA A 142 4.27 -16.06 6.46
N ASP A 143 3.87 -15.56 7.64
CA ASP A 143 3.05 -16.30 8.60
C ASP A 143 1.56 -16.38 8.18
N THR A 144 1.14 -15.72 7.08
CA THR A 144 -0.26 -15.81 6.58
C THR A 144 -0.61 -17.17 6.01
N GLY A 145 0.39 -17.96 5.58
CA GLY A 145 0.16 -19.24 4.87
C GLY A 145 -0.62 -19.10 3.56
N ASN A 146 -0.77 -17.89 3.01
CA ASN A 146 -1.51 -17.66 1.78
C ASN A 146 -0.57 -17.65 0.58
N ARG A 147 -0.71 -18.65 -0.30
CA ARG A 147 0.15 -18.82 -1.47
C ARG A 147 0.31 -17.56 -2.32
N ASP A 148 -0.77 -16.80 -2.54
CA ASP A 148 -0.71 -15.61 -3.40
C ASP A 148 0.03 -14.46 -2.72
N VAL A 149 -0.16 -14.31 -1.40
CA VAL A 149 0.60 -13.35 -0.59
C VAL A 149 2.09 -13.70 -0.61
N ILE A 150 2.43 -14.97 -0.41
CA ILE A 150 3.82 -15.46 -0.48
C ILE A 150 4.41 -15.26 -1.87
N ALA A 151 3.66 -15.56 -2.92
CA ALA A 151 4.13 -15.38 -4.29
C ALA A 151 4.39 -13.90 -4.61
N THR A 152 3.48 -13.01 -4.22
CA THR A 152 3.68 -11.55 -4.36
C THR A 152 4.85 -11.07 -3.53
N LEU A 153 4.96 -11.50 -2.27
CA LEU A 153 6.09 -11.17 -1.41
C LEU A 153 7.38 -11.61 -2.08
N LEU A 154 7.53 -12.88 -2.46
CA LEU A 154 8.72 -13.43 -3.11
C LEU A 154 9.06 -12.78 -4.45
N GLY A 155 8.06 -12.35 -5.23
CA GLY A 155 8.29 -11.60 -6.48
C GLY A 155 8.71 -10.14 -6.27
N ASN A 156 8.62 -9.62 -5.04
CA ASN A 156 9.00 -8.26 -4.71
C ASN A 156 10.46 -8.19 -4.24
N ASP A 157 11.36 -7.79 -5.14
CA ASP A 157 12.79 -7.59 -4.83
C ASP A 157 13.05 -6.48 -3.80
N GLY A 158 12.11 -5.54 -3.61
CA GLY A 158 12.18 -4.51 -2.59
C GLY A 158 11.80 -4.99 -1.18
N ALA A 159 11.35 -6.23 -1.04
CA ALA A 159 11.00 -6.83 0.25
C ALA A 159 12.22 -7.40 0.96
N ALA A 160 12.48 -6.89 2.18
CA ALA A 160 13.48 -7.44 3.09
C ALA A 160 12.92 -8.70 3.75
N ILE A 161 13.40 -9.87 3.34
CA ILE A 161 12.98 -11.17 3.90
C ILE A 161 14.13 -11.76 4.73
N SER A 162 13.85 -12.05 5.99
CA SER A 162 14.81 -12.68 6.89
C SER A 162 15.03 -14.15 6.55
N ASP A 163 16.18 -14.69 6.93
CA ASP A 163 16.46 -16.14 6.79
C ASP A 163 15.41 -16.97 7.54
N ALA A 164 14.95 -16.52 8.71
CA ALA A 164 13.87 -17.18 9.44
C ALA A 164 12.55 -17.22 8.63
N ALA A 165 12.19 -16.12 7.96
CA ALA A 165 11.00 -16.07 7.12
C ALA A 165 11.13 -16.99 5.88
N TYR A 166 12.30 -16.98 5.22
CA TYR A 166 12.57 -17.92 4.12
C TYR A 166 12.44 -19.38 4.55
N ARG A 167 12.96 -19.74 5.72
CA ARG A 167 12.84 -21.11 6.25
C ARG A 167 11.39 -21.49 6.47
N ARG A 168 10.57 -20.63 7.07
CA ARG A 168 9.13 -20.88 7.23
C ARG A 168 8.43 -21.07 5.90
N ILE A 169 8.69 -20.19 4.93
CA ILE A 169 8.12 -20.32 3.58
C ILE A 169 8.53 -21.66 2.94
N MET A 170 9.78 -22.09 3.10
CA MET A 170 10.23 -23.39 2.58
C MET A 170 9.63 -24.58 3.37
N ASP A 171 9.38 -24.45 4.65
CA ASP A 171 8.73 -25.48 5.46
C ASP A 171 7.27 -25.67 5.03
N ASP A 172 6.54 -24.56 4.79
CA ASP A 172 5.12 -24.57 4.43
C ASP A 172 4.89 -24.88 2.94
N PHE A 173 5.74 -24.34 2.05
CA PHE A 173 5.58 -24.39 0.59
C PHE A 173 6.70 -25.14 -0.14
N GLY A 174 7.57 -25.89 0.54
CA GLY A 174 8.71 -26.58 -0.08
C GLY A 174 8.36 -27.60 -1.17
N ARG A 175 7.10 -28.03 -1.25
CA ARG A 175 6.59 -28.91 -2.33
C ARG A 175 5.97 -28.15 -3.50
N ASP A 176 5.81 -26.83 -3.40
CA ASP A 176 5.27 -25.98 -4.45
C ASP A 176 6.40 -25.52 -5.37
N ASP A 177 6.45 -26.08 -6.59
CA ASP A 177 7.47 -25.74 -7.57
C ASP A 177 7.40 -24.28 -8.03
N GLY A 178 6.21 -23.66 -7.99
CA GLY A 178 6.04 -22.24 -8.30
C GLY A 178 6.70 -21.35 -7.24
N VAL A 179 6.47 -21.65 -5.95
CA VAL A 179 7.10 -20.93 -4.85
C VAL A 179 8.62 -21.12 -4.86
N LYS A 180 9.11 -22.36 -5.05
CA LYS A 180 10.55 -22.62 -5.18
C LYS A 180 11.18 -21.83 -6.33
N GLY A 181 10.51 -21.78 -7.48
CA GLY A 181 10.95 -20.98 -8.62
C GLY A 181 11.10 -19.51 -8.24
N LEU A 182 10.12 -18.92 -7.57
CA LEU A 182 10.20 -17.52 -7.12
C LEU A 182 11.33 -17.25 -6.14
N ILE A 183 11.65 -18.20 -5.25
CA ILE A 183 12.81 -18.05 -4.36
C ILE A 183 14.11 -18.04 -5.18
N VAL A 184 14.26 -18.95 -6.15
CA VAL A 184 15.48 -19.04 -7.00
C VAL A 184 15.68 -17.79 -7.86
N GLU A 185 14.60 -17.13 -8.31
CA GLU A 185 14.68 -15.94 -9.16
C GLU A 185 15.01 -14.64 -8.40
N ARG A 186 15.02 -14.67 -7.06
CA ARG A 186 15.39 -13.51 -6.22
C ARG A 186 16.77 -12.98 -6.57
N GLN A 187 16.96 -11.66 -6.50
CA GLN A 187 18.27 -11.05 -6.76
C GLN A 187 19.29 -11.30 -5.64
N ALA A 188 18.83 -11.32 -4.38
CA ALA A 188 19.66 -11.54 -3.21
C ALA A 188 19.05 -12.62 -2.33
N LEU A 189 19.81 -13.68 -2.09
CA LEU A 189 19.45 -14.77 -1.21
C LEU A 189 20.51 -14.94 -0.12
N PRO A 190 20.13 -15.11 1.16
CA PRO A 190 21.06 -15.49 2.20
C PRO A 190 21.69 -16.86 1.90
N LEU A 191 22.98 -17.04 2.21
CA LEU A 191 23.72 -18.26 1.90
C LEU A 191 23.09 -19.52 2.51
N GLY A 192 22.58 -19.43 3.75
CA GLY A 192 21.88 -20.55 4.40
C GLY A 192 20.59 -20.98 3.68
N VAL A 193 19.93 -20.07 2.95
CA VAL A 193 18.75 -20.37 2.12
C VAL A 193 19.18 -21.09 0.84
N ILE A 194 20.27 -20.65 0.21
CA ILE A 194 20.84 -21.28 -0.98
C ILE A 194 21.21 -22.74 -0.71
N GLU A 195 21.98 -22.99 0.37
CA GLU A 195 22.41 -24.35 0.75
C GLU A 195 21.22 -25.30 0.94
N ARG A 196 20.16 -24.79 1.57
CA ARG A 196 18.93 -25.56 1.80
C ARG A 196 18.15 -25.80 0.51
N LEU A 197 18.06 -24.81 -0.38
CA LEU A 197 17.41 -24.97 -1.68
C LEU A 197 18.09 -26.03 -2.53
N ILE A 198 19.43 -26.11 -2.54
CA ILE A 198 20.18 -27.13 -3.30
C ILE A 198 19.69 -28.55 -2.95
N GLN A 199 19.29 -28.79 -1.71
CA GLN A 199 18.78 -30.09 -1.26
C GLN A 199 17.30 -30.34 -1.62
N LEU A 200 16.52 -29.29 -1.90
CA LEU A 200 15.05 -29.33 -2.05
C LEU A 200 14.55 -29.08 -3.48
N VAL A 201 15.39 -28.51 -4.36
CA VAL A 201 15.03 -28.19 -5.74
C VAL A 201 15.44 -29.30 -6.72
N SER A 202 14.79 -29.36 -7.88
CA SER A 202 15.17 -30.24 -8.99
C SER A 202 16.52 -29.84 -9.58
N ASP A 203 17.18 -30.76 -10.31
CA ASP A 203 18.48 -30.48 -10.93
C ASP A 203 18.44 -29.23 -11.84
N ALA A 204 17.35 -29.03 -12.60
CA ALA A 204 17.19 -27.86 -13.46
C ALA A 204 17.09 -26.53 -12.68
N LEU A 205 16.46 -26.52 -11.50
CA LEU A 205 16.41 -25.35 -10.64
C LEU A 205 17.73 -25.14 -9.88
N ARG A 206 18.44 -26.22 -9.55
CA ARG A 206 19.78 -26.17 -8.96
C ARG A 206 20.77 -25.51 -9.92
N ASP A 207 20.74 -25.88 -11.19
CA ASP A 207 21.61 -25.29 -12.22
C ASP A 207 21.36 -23.77 -12.35
N ARG A 208 20.10 -23.34 -12.30
CA ARG A 208 19.75 -21.91 -12.29
C ARG A 208 20.25 -21.19 -11.05
N LEU A 209 20.11 -21.81 -9.87
CA LEU A 209 20.59 -21.25 -8.60
C LEU A 209 22.11 -21.02 -8.64
N ILE A 210 22.88 -22.00 -9.14
CA ILE A 210 24.35 -21.92 -9.29
C ILE A 210 24.78 -20.86 -10.32
N GLN A 211 23.99 -20.67 -11.39
CA GLN A 211 24.31 -19.65 -12.40
C GLN A 211 24.07 -18.22 -11.91
N ARG A 212 23.16 -18.03 -10.95
CA ARG A 212 22.70 -16.72 -10.48
C ARG A 212 23.38 -16.24 -9.19
N HIS A 213 23.78 -17.17 -8.32
CA HIS A 213 24.39 -16.91 -7.01
C HIS A 213 25.69 -17.70 -6.82
#